data_AF-A0A0W0S1I2-F1
#
_entry.id   AF-A0A0W0S1I2-F1
#
_cell.length_a   1.000
_cell.length_b   1.000
_cell.length_c   1.000
_cell.angle_alpha   90.00
_cell.angle_beta   90.00
_cell.angle_gamma   90.00
#
_symmetry.space_group_name_H-M   'P 1'
#
loop_
_entity.id
_entity.type
_entity.pdbx_description
1 polymer ?
#
loop_
_entity_poly.entity_id
_entity_poly.type
_entity_poly.pdbx_seq_one_letter_code
_entity_poly.pdbx_strand_id
1 'polypeptide(L)'
;MKITGVDISHPDKQLYPDDKISKKEVVEYFYNIADYLLPFVKNRPISLKRYPDGINQEGFYNKHRPDYFPDFIEQLTIPTIQNNSEMNMVGVHSKKALVYLAGQNTLELHISLSTMSSIEKPDQIIFDLDPQDDDFEKVREAALALKKLFDEFELTTFVKTSGSRGLHIHLPIKAHYKFDKIKEISRKIAEKLHQRHPQITTLEQRKNKRGNKVFIDFLRNDYAMTAIAPYSLRAKKGAPIATPLEWEELNDRSLHPQSYHLKNIFQRLGKKENPWKNFNKYNRHIELDALFD
;
A
#
# COMPACT_ATOMS: atom_id res chain seq x y z
N MET A 1 6.25 28.32 4.61
CA MET A 1 4.90 28.40 3.99
C MET A 1 3.89 27.73 4.91
N LYS A 2 2.59 28.06 4.83
CA LYS A 2 1.54 27.48 5.68
C LYS A 2 0.43 26.84 4.85
N ILE A 3 0.10 25.58 5.10
CA ILE A 3 -1.00 24.84 4.46
C ILE A 3 -1.83 24.19 5.56
N THR A 4 -3.16 24.34 5.55
CA THR A 4 -4.06 23.82 6.61
C THR A 4 -3.67 24.20 8.04
N GLY A 5 -3.08 25.38 8.22
CA GLY A 5 -2.58 25.84 9.53
C GLY A 5 -1.29 25.15 10.00
N VAL A 6 -0.62 24.36 9.15
CA VAL A 6 0.68 23.73 9.43
C VAL A 6 1.80 24.55 8.80
N ASP A 7 2.81 24.92 9.59
CA ASP A 7 4.02 25.58 9.11
C ASP A 7 5.01 24.57 8.52
N ILE A 8 5.39 24.79 7.26
CA ILE A 8 6.33 23.96 6.51
C ILE A 8 7.66 24.68 6.39
N SER A 9 8.70 24.10 7.00
CA SER A 9 10.08 24.58 6.94
C SER A 9 10.81 24.06 5.70
N HIS A 10 11.73 24.87 5.16
CA HIS A 10 12.53 24.55 3.98
C HIS A 10 11.69 24.02 2.80
N PRO A 11 10.67 24.77 2.34
CA PRO A 11 9.76 24.32 1.29
C PRO A 11 10.46 24.02 -0.04
N ASP A 12 11.55 24.73 -0.35
CA ASP A 12 12.30 24.58 -1.60
C ASP A 12 13.31 23.42 -1.57
N LYS A 13 13.44 22.73 -0.42
CA LYS A 13 14.30 21.54 -0.30
C LYS A 13 13.86 20.49 -1.31
N GLN A 14 14.80 20.02 -2.13
CA GLN A 14 14.55 18.99 -3.13
C GLN A 14 14.47 17.63 -2.46
N LEU A 15 13.28 17.01 -2.47
CA LEU A 15 13.11 15.64 -1.99
C LEU A 15 13.32 14.62 -3.11
N TYR A 16 13.05 15.00 -4.37
CA TYR A 16 13.43 14.26 -5.57
C TYR A 16 14.31 15.17 -6.45
N PRO A 17 15.63 15.22 -6.21
CA PRO A 17 16.52 16.19 -6.85
C PRO A 17 16.59 16.03 -8.38
N ASP A 18 16.66 14.79 -8.88
CA ASP A 18 16.75 14.50 -10.31
C ASP A 18 15.49 14.96 -11.09
N ASP A 19 14.33 14.98 -10.42
CA ASP A 19 13.04 15.36 -10.97
C ASP A 19 12.64 16.81 -10.64
N LYS A 20 13.51 17.49 -9.88
CA LYS A 20 13.30 18.84 -9.33
C LYS A 20 11.98 18.97 -8.57
N ILE A 21 11.64 17.95 -7.76
CA ILE A 21 10.43 17.98 -6.91
C ILE A 21 10.83 18.40 -5.50
N SER A 22 10.29 19.55 -5.11
CA SER A 22 10.48 20.18 -3.81
C SER A 22 9.59 19.57 -2.72
N LYS A 23 9.94 19.84 -1.45
CA LYS A 23 9.09 19.53 -0.30
C LYS A 23 7.72 20.18 -0.43
N LYS A 24 7.67 21.43 -0.93
CA LYS A 24 6.42 22.14 -1.20
C LYS A 24 5.49 21.31 -2.09
N GLU A 25 5.97 20.81 -3.22
CA GLU A 25 5.17 19.99 -4.14
C GLU A 25 4.69 18.69 -3.50
N VAL A 26 5.53 18.04 -2.68
CA VAL A 26 5.12 16.84 -1.94
C VAL A 26 4.01 17.16 -0.93
N VAL A 27 4.11 18.27 -0.21
CA VAL A 27 3.07 18.71 0.73
C VAL A 27 1.77 19.06 0.00
N GLU A 28 1.87 19.78 -1.12
CA GLU A 28 0.72 20.12 -1.98
C GLU A 28 0.06 18.88 -2.56
N TYR A 29 0.84 17.86 -2.95
CA TYR A 29 0.32 16.56 -3.36
C TYR A 29 -0.52 15.93 -2.25
N PHE A 30 0.02 15.80 -1.03
CA PHE A 30 -0.70 15.20 0.09
C PHE A 30 -1.93 16.00 0.50
N TYR A 31 -1.90 17.34 0.37
CA TYR A 31 -3.06 18.20 0.57
C TYR A 31 -4.18 17.89 -0.43
N ASN A 32 -3.84 17.83 -1.73
CA ASN A 32 -4.81 17.65 -2.81
C ASN A 32 -5.34 16.21 -2.91
N ILE A 33 -4.52 15.21 -2.59
CA ILE A 33 -4.90 13.79 -2.68
C ILE A 33 -5.65 13.28 -1.44
N ALA A 34 -5.68 14.05 -0.34
CA ALA A 34 -6.12 13.56 0.96
C ALA A 34 -7.52 12.92 0.93
N ASP A 35 -8.47 13.48 0.19
CA ASP A 35 -9.84 12.96 0.18
C ASP A 35 -9.93 11.57 -0.51
N TYR A 36 -8.97 11.26 -1.39
CA TYR A 36 -8.80 9.93 -1.99
C TYR A 36 -8.02 8.98 -1.08
N LEU A 37 -7.03 9.47 -0.33
CA LEU A 37 -6.11 8.67 0.48
C LEU A 37 -6.69 8.32 1.86
N LEU A 38 -7.31 9.28 2.54
CA LEU A 38 -7.80 9.16 3.91
C LEU A 38 -8.70 7.95 4.17
N PRO A 39 -9.62 7.56 3.26
CA PRO A 39 -10.46 6.38 3.46
C PRO A 39 -9.68 5.07 3.69
N PHE A 40 -8.43 4.99 3.22
CA PHE A 40 -7.61 3.77 3.31
C PHE A 40 -6.67 3.75 4.51
N VAL A 41 -6.35 4.90 5.09
CA VAL A 41 -5.41 5.02 6.22
C VAL A 41 -6.11 5.29 7.56
N LYS A 42 -7.38 5.71 7.52
CA LYS A 42 -8.15 6.02 8.72
C LYS A 42 -8.21 4.82 9.67
N ASN A 43 -8.00 5.09 10.96
CA ASN A 43 -8.05 4.09 12.03
C ASN A 43 -7.04 2.93 11.88
N ARG A 44 -5.97 3.12 11.09
CA ARG A 44 -4.90 2.15 10.92
C ARG A 44 -3.59 2.68 11.50
N PRO A 45 -2.84 1.87 12.26
CA PRO A 45 -1.44 2.16 12.55
C PRO A 45 -0.63 2.30 11.27
N ILE A 46 0.14 3.38 11.18
CA ILE A 46 0.96 3.72 10.00
C ILE A 46 2.43 3.70 10.36
N SER A 47 3.21 2.96 9.58
CA SER A 47 4.66 3.11 9.53
C SER A 47 5.03 4.16 8.48
N LEU A 48 5.77 5.18 8.89
CA LEU A 48 6.21 6.24 7.98
C LEU A 48 7.58 5.88 7.41
N LYS A 49 7.81 6.17 6.13
CA LYS A 49 9.16 6.17 5.57
C LYS A 49 9.57 7.60 5.22
N ARG A 50 10.59 8.08 5.91
CA ARG A 50 11.02 9.48 5.90
C ARG A 50 12.35 9.63 5.20
N TYR A 51 12.48 10.71 4.43
CA TYR A 51 13.68 11.05 3.66
C TYR A 51 14.06 12.50 3.94
N PRO A 52 14.65 12.78 5.12
CA PRO A 52 14.99 14.14 5.51
C PRO A 52 15.79 14.88 4.45
N ASP A 53 16.75 14.20 3.80
CA ASP A 53 17.68 14.74 2.81
C ASP A 53 17.37 14.34 1.36
N GLY A 54 16.13 13.88 1.12
CA GLY A 54 15.68 13.45 -0.20
C GLY A 54 16.06 12.01 -0.54
N ILE A 55 15.57 11.53 -1.68
CA ILE A 55 15.60 10.10 -2.04
C ILE A 55 16.98 9.57 -2.46
N ASN A 56 17.94 10.47 -2.74
CA ASN A 56 19.32 10.09 -3.08
C ASN A 56 20.16 9.77 -1.83
N GLN A 57 19.60 9.99 -0.64
CA GLN A 57 20.19 9.61 0.65
C GLN A 57 19.37 8.50 1.31
N GLU A 58 19.95 7.87 2.33
CA GLU A 58 19.23 6.85 3.10
C GLU A 58 18.04 7.46 3.83
N GLY A 59 16.87 6.88 3.62
CA GLY A 59 15.67 7.17 4.41
C GLY A 59 15.52 6.15 5.54
N PHE A 60 14.65 6.44 6.50
CA PHE A 60 14.41 5.54 7.63
C PHE A 60 12.92 5.27 7.84
N TYR A 61 12.64 4.11 8.44
CA TYR A 61 11.29 3.77 8.91
C TYR A 61 11.06 4.34 10.31
N ASN A 62 9.95 5.05 10.46
CA ASN A 62 9.48 5.60 11.73
C ASN A 62 8.19 4.87 12.10
N LYS A 63 8.30 3.80 12.90
CA LYS A 63 7.12 3.05 13.40
C LYS A 63 6.51 3.69 14.63
N HIS A 64 7.36 4.10 15.58
CA HIS A 64 6.93 4.78 16.79
C HIS A 64 6.51 6.22 16.49
N ARG A 65 5.41 6.71 17.06
CA ARG A 65 5.01 8.13 16.96
C ARG A 65 5.98 8.96 17.81
N PRO A 66 6.70 9.94 17.23
CA PRO A 66 7.55 10.84 18.02
C PRO A 66 6.75 11.75 18.96
N ASP A 67 7.28 12.00 20.17
CA ASP A 67 6.61 12.84 21.19
C ASP A 67 6.39 14.29 20.74
N TYR A 68 7.28 14.81 19.88
CA TYR A 68 7.16 16.18 19.35
C TYR A 68 6.06 16.33 18.28
N PHE A 69 5.40 15.24 17.87
CA PHE A 69 4.27 15.34 16.95
C PHE A 69 3.09 16.01 17.66
N PRO A 70 2.43 17.00 17.02
CA PRO A 70 1.25 17.65 17.57
C PRO A 70 0.11 16.66 17.84
N ASP A 71 -0.80 17.03 18.75
CA ASP A 71 -1.92 16.17 19.18
C ASP A 71 -2.88 15.76 18.05
N PHE A 72 -2.97 16.58 16.98
CA PHE A 72 -3.78 16.23 15.81
C PHE A 72 -3.16 15.10 14.95
N ILE A 73 -1.90 14.72 15.23
CA ILE A 73 -1.33 13.46 14.76
C ILE A 73 -1.67 12.41 15.82
N GLU A 74 -2.65 11.58 15.51
CA GLU A 74 -3.20 10.62 16.44
C GLU A 74 -2.16 9.60 16.89
N GLN A 75 -2.26 9.18 18.14
CA GLN A 75 -1.45 8.12 18.72
C GLN A 75 -2.29 6.85 18.83
N LEU A 76 -1.84 5.79 18.18
CA LEU A 76 -2.48 4.48 18.24
C LEU A 76 -1.56 3.51 18.99
N THR A 77 -1.95 3.13 20.20
CA THR A 77 -1.21 2.18 21.02
C THR A 77 -1.56 0.76 20.60
N ILE A 78 -0.57 -0.01 20.13
CA ILE A 78 -0.75 -1.39 19.69
C ILE A 78 0.06 -2.36 20.55
N PRO A 79 -0.45 -3.59 20.80
CA PRO A 79 0.33 -4.62 21.45
C PRO A 79 1.47 -5.07 20.51
N THR A 80 2.62 -5.39 21.08
CA THR A 80 3.72 -6.01 20.34
C THR A 80 3.86 -7.45 20.79
N ILE A 81 4.22 -8.33 19.84
CA ILE A 81 4.45 -9.75 20.15
C ILE A 81 5.67 -9.91 21.07
N GLN A 82 6.61 -8.97 21.00
CA GLN A 82 7.84 -9.03 21.77
C GLN A 82 7.60 -8.50 23.19
N ASN A 83 7.73 -9.39 24.18
CA ASN A 83 7.69 -9.08 25.62
C ASN A 83 6.36 -8.53 26.17
N ASN A 84 5.21 -8.78 25.50
CA ASN A 84 3.91 -8.22 25.90
C ASN A 84 3.95 -6.69 26.11
N SER A 85 4.79 -6.00 25.35
CA SER A 85 4.93 -4.54 25.45
C SER A 85 4.02 -3.84 24.44
N GLU A 86 3.80 -2.54 24.62
CA GLU A 86 3.00 -1.72 23.71
C GLU A 86 3.87 -0.78 22.88
N MET A 87 3.40 -0.43 21.69
CA MET A 87 4.02 0.55 20.81
C MET A 87 3.01 1.63 20.42
N ASN A 88 3.36 2.88 20.68
CA ASN A 88 2.62 4.03 20.17
C ASN A 88 2.99 4.26 18.70
N MET A 89 2.05 4.09 17.79
CA MET A 89 2.21 4.32 16.36
C MET A 89 1.41 5.54 15.89
N VAL A 90 1.71 6.01 14.68
CA VAL A 90 1.01 7.15 14.07
C VAL A 90 -0.34 6.70 13.53
N GLY A 91 -1.40 7.44 13.88
CA GLY A 91 -2.71 7.42 13.23
C GLY A 91 -2.95 8.68 12.41
N VAL A 92 -3.71 8.56 11.31
CA VAL A 92 -4.02 9.68 10.41
C VAL A 92 -5.51 9.69 10.09
N HIS A 93 -6.19 10.77 10.49
CA HIS A 93 -7.63 10.95 10.27
C HIS A 93 -7.98 12.28 9.56
N SER A 94 -7.00 13.10 9.18
CA SER A 94 -7.26 14.41 8.59
C SER A 94 -6.26 14.81 7.50
N LYS A 95 -6.71 15.69 6.60
CA LYS A 95 -5.87 16.35 5.58
C LYS A 95 -4.71 17.12 6.22
N LYS A 96 -4.98 17.77 7.36
CA LYS A 96 -3.96 18.48 8.16
C LYS A 96 -2.85 17.56 8.65
N ALA A 97 -3.19 16.34 9.09
CA ALA A 97 -2.20 15.35 9.51
C ALA A 97 -1.31 14.90 8.34
N LEU A 98 -1.88 14.62 7.16
CA LEU A 98 -1.10 14.28 5.97
C LEU A 98 -0.12 15.39 5.55
N VAL A 99 -0.59 16.63 5.54
CA VAL A 99 0.23 17.83 5.25
C VAL A 99 1.40 17.94 6.23
N TYR A 100 1.15 17.73 7.53
CA TYR A 100 2.20 17.74 8.54
C TYR A 100 3.22 16.63 8.33
N LEU A 101 2.78 15.39 8.11
CA LEU A 101 3.67 14.25 7.88
C LEU A 101 4.55 14.45 6.63
N ALA A 102 3.98 15.00 5.56
CA ALA A 102 4.73 15.40 4.36
C ALA A 102 5.77 16.49 4.68
N GLY A 103 5.41 17.49 5.50
CA GLY A 103 6.33 18.51 6.00
C GLY A 103 7.47 17.94 6.85
N GLN A 104 7.24 16.81 7.52
CA GLN A 104 8.23 16.00 8.24
C GLN A 104 9.07 15.08 7.32
N ASN A 105 9.03 15.33 6.00
CA ASN A 105 9.72 14.61 4.94
C ASN A 105 9.28 13.14 4.81
N THR A 106 8.03 12.83 5.18
CA THR A 106 7.44 11.52 4.92
C THR A 106 7.06 11.42 3.45
N LEU A 107 7.60 10.42 2.76
CA LEU A 107 7.26 10.13 1.37
C LEU A 107 6.34 8.91 1.28
N GLU A 108 6.58 7.87 2.09
CA GLU A 108 5.80 6.64 2.03
C GLU A 108 4.99 6.42 3.31
N LEU A 109 3.71 6.11 3.14
CA LEU A 109 2.79 5.68 4.19
C LEU A 109 2.54 4.19 4.03
N HIS A 110 2.94 3.40 5.02
CA HIS A 110 2.73 1.96 5.03
C HIS A 110 1.70 1.60 6.10
N ILE A 111 0.57 1.05 5.68
CA ILE A 111 -0.56 0.73 6.55
C ILE A 111 -0.52 -0.73 6.99
N SER A 112 -0.98 -0.97 8.21
CA SER A 112 -1.38 -2.30 8.66
C SER A 112 -2.60 -2.83 7.90
N LEU A 113 -2.77 -4.15 7.86
CA LEU A 113 -3.91 -4.82 7.21
C LEU A 113 -5.17 -4.87 8.11
N SER A 114 -5.05 -4.44 9.36
CA SER A 114 -6.15 -4.32 10.33
C SER A 114 -6.39 -2.85 10.71
N THR A 115 -7.48 -2.61 11.43
CA THR A 115 -7.78 -1.30 12.02
C THR A 115 -7.76 -1.42 13.55
N MET A 116 -7.76 -0.29 14.26
CA MET A 116 -7.83 -0.31 15.72
C MET A 116 -9.16 -0.86 16.26
N SER A 117 -10.19 -0.98 15.42
CA SER A 117 -11.42 -1.68 15.81
C SER A 117 -11.18 -3.18 16.06
N SER A 118 -10.17 -3.77 15.42
CA SER A 118 -9.73 -5.13 15.72
C SER A 118 -8.30 -5.37 15.21
N ILE A 119 -7.30 -5.02 16.02
CA ILE A 119 -5.91 -5.00 15.55
C ILE A 119 -5.37 -6.40 15.18
N GLU A 120 -5.89 -7.46 15.80
CA GLU A 120 -5.50 -8.86 15.52
C GLU A 120 -6.24 -9.50 14.34
N LYS A 121 -7.28 -8.84 13.83
CA LYS A 121 -8.16 -9.37 12.77
C LYS A 121 -8.15 -8.43 11.58
N PRO A 122 -7.44 -8.76 10.48
CA PRO A 122 -7.39 -7.89 9.32
C PRO A 122 -8.75 -7.78 8.64
N ASP A 123 -8.97 -6.65 7.98
CA ASP A 123 -10.14 -6.38 7.13
C ASP A 123 -9.79 -6.42 5.64
N GLN A 124 -8.59 -6.89 5.30
CA GLN A 124 -8.15 -7.12 3.93
C GLN A 124 -7.07 -8.21 3.86
N ILE A 125 -7.03 -8.92 2.73
CA ILE A 125 -5.93 -9.81 2.34
C ILE A 125 -5.20 -9.16 1.16
N ILE A 126 -3.88 -9.17 1.18
CA ILE A 126 -3.04 -8.55 0.15
C ILE A 126 -2.13 -9.60 -0.49
N PHE A 127 -2.08 -9.60 -1.82
CA PHE A 127 -1.08 -10.31 -2.61
C PHE A 127 -0.20 -9.27 -3.29
N ASP A 128 1.08 -9.23 -2.93
CA ASP A 128 2.09 -8.35 -3.53
C ASP A 128 2.83 -9.15 -4.61
N LEU A 129 2.57 -8.80 -5.87
CA LEU A 129 3.12 -9.49 -7.03
C LEU A 129 4.28 -8.68 -7.58
N ASP A 130 5.50 -9.15 -7.34
CA ASP A 130 6.73 -8.46 -7.71
C ASP A 130 7.57 -9.34 -8.66
N PRO A 131 8.01 -8.81 -9.82
CA PRO A 131 8.90 -9.54 -10.71
C PRO A 131 10.31 -9.59 -10.12
N GLN A 132 11.06 -10.65 -10.42
CA GLN A 132 12.50 -10.72 -10.14
C GLN A 132 13.37 -10.18 -11.28
N ASP A 133 12.77 -9.99 -12.45
CA ASP A 133 13.33 -9.33 -13.62
C ASP A 133 12.55 -8.02 -13.91
N ASP A 134 12.84 -7.38 -15.05
CA ASP A 134 12.16 -6.15 -15.48
C ASP A 134 10.90 -6.42 -16.33
N ASP A 135 10.42 -7.67 -16.35
CA ASP A 135 9.26 -8.08 -17.15
C ASP A 135 7.95 -7.86 -16.38
N PHE A 136 7.36 -6.68 -16.57
CA PHE A 136 6.06 -6.33 -15.98
C PHE A 136 4.88 -7.13 -16.57
N GLU A 137 5.01 -7.67 -17.79
CA GLU A 137 3.91 -8.42 -18.41
C GLU A 137 3.64 -9.72 -17.65
N LYS A 138 4.68 -10.38 -17.10
CA LYS A 138 4.49 -11.53 -16.19
C LYS A 138 3.67 -11.17 -14.96
N VAL A 139 3.89 -9.97 -14.39
CA VAL A 139 3.16 -9.48 -13.22
C VAL A 139 1.69 -9.25 -13.59
N ARG A 140 1.44 -8.65 -14.75
CA ARG A 140 0.10 -8.43 -15.30
C ARG A 140 -0.63 -9.75 -15.53
N GLU A 141 0.03 -10.73 -16.15
CA GLU A 141 -0.53 -12.08 -16.37
C GLU A 141 -0.88 -12.74 -15.03
N ALA A 142 0.03 -12.73 -14.06
CA ALA A 142 -0.21 -13.29 -12.73
C ALA A 142 -1.36 -12.57 -11.99
N ALA A 143 -1.46 -11.24 -12.11
CA ALA A 143 -2.53 -10.46 -11.49
C ALA A 143 -3.90 -10.78 -12.09
N LEU A 144 -4.01 -10.86 -13.42
CA LEU A 144 -5.25 -11.22 -14.11
C LEU A 144 -5.65 -12.68 -13.84
N ALA A 145 -4.68 -13.60 -13.75
CA ALA A 145 -4.93 -14.98 -13.35
C ALA A 145 -5.45 -15.06 -11.90
N LEU A 146 -4.87 -14.29 -10.98
CA LEU A 146 -5.35 -14.21 -9.59
C LEU A 146 -6.76 -13.60 -9.52
N LYS A 147 -7.04 -12.54 -10.30
CA LYS A 147 -8.40 -11.99 -10.41
C LYS A 147 -9.39 -13.06 -10.84
N LYS A 148 -9.09 -13.80 -11.91
CA LYS A 148 -9.95 -14.88 -12.42
C LYS A 148 -10.18 -15.96 -11.36
N LEU A 149 -9.15 -16.33 -10.61
CA LEU A 149 -9.29 -17.28 -9.50
C LEU A 149 -10.26 -16.76 -8.43
N PHE A 150 -10.23 -15.47 -8.10
CA PHE A 150 -11.21 -14.88 -7.17
C PHE A 150 -12.61 -14.75 -7.76
N ASP A 151 -12.72 -14.47 -9.06
CA ASP A 151 -14.01 -14.40 -9.76
C ASP A 151 -14.73 -15.78 -9.74
N GLU A 152 -14.00 -16.90 -9.77
CA GLU A 152 -14.55 -18.26 -9.60
C GLU A 152 -15.27 -18.46 -8.25
N PHE A 153 -14.90 -17.68 -7.24
CA PHE A 153 -15.51 -17.68 -5.91
C PHE A 153 -16.46 -16.49 -5.70
N GLU A 154 -16.79 -15.75 -6.76
CA GLU A 154 -17.61 -14.53 -6.70
C GLU A 154 -17.04 -13.46 -5.74
N LEU A 155 -15.71 -13.46 -5.56
CA LEU A 155 -15.00 -12.54 -4.68
C LEU A 155 -14.49 -11.32 -5.45
N THR A 156 -14.96 -10.14 -5.04
CA THR A 156 -14.50 -8.88 -5.63
C THR A 156 -13.14 -8.49 -5.06
N THR A 157 -12.15 -8.39 -5.95
CA THR A 157 -10.81 -7.89 -5.62
C THR A 157 -10.53 -6.55 -6.27
N PHE A 158 -9.54 -5.85 -5.72
CA PHE A 158 -9.11 -4.53 -6.13
C PHE A 158 -7.62 -4.55 -6.45
N VAL A 159 -7.20 -3.85 -7.50
CA VAL A 159 -5.79 -3.81 -7.91
C VAL A 159 -5.24 -2.39 -7.87
N LYS A 160 -3.96 -2.28 -7.53
CA LYS A 160 -3.19 -1.04 -7.64
C LYS A 160 -1.78 -1.31 -8.12
N THR A 161 -1.18 -0.33 -8.79
CA THR A 161 0.28 -0.34 -8.93
C THR A 161 0.94 -0.19 -7.56
N SER A 162 2.11 -0.81 -7.38
CA SER A 162 2.91 -0.56 -6.18
C SER A 162 3.61 0.80 -6.22
N GLY A 163 3.74 1.44 -7.38
CA GLY A 163 4.64 2.59 -7.59
C GLY A 163 6.12 2.17 -7.63
N SER A 164 6.42 0.86 -7.70
CA SER A 164 7.78 0.32 -7.72
C SER A 164 7.99 -0.61 -8.91
N ARG A 165 7.74 -1.92 -8.75
CA ARG A 165 7.95 -2.94 -9.80
C ARG A 165 6.73 -3.83 -10.02
N GLY A 166 5.93 -4.02 -8.97
CA GLY A 166 4.79 -4.91 -8.99
C GLY A 166 3.41 -4.27 -8.92
N LEU A 167 2.43 -5.16 -8.77
CA LEU A 167 1.02 -4.88 -8.50
C LEU A 167 0.65 -5.40 -7.11
N HIS A 168 -0.27 -4.73 -6.42
CA HIS A 168 -0.91 -5.28 -5.23
C HIS A 168 -2.37 -5.60 -5.56
N ILE A 169 -2.79 -6.81 -5.22
CA ILE A 169 -4.19 -7.24 -5.28
C ILE A 169 -4.72 -7.30 -3.85
N HIS A 170 -5.81 -6.59 -3.60
CA HIS A 170 -6.45 -6.49 -2.30
C HIS A 170 -7.83 -7.17 -2.36
N LEU A 171 -8.08 -8.07 -1.42
CA LEU A 171 -9.39 -8.63 -1.15
C LEU A 171 -9.92 -8.03 0.16
N PRO A 172 -10.89 -7.10 0.13
CA PRO A 172 -11.57 -6.62 1.33
C PRO A 172 -12.37 -7.75 1.99
N ILE A 173 -12.29 -7.87 3.32
CA ILE A 173 -12.96 -8.90 4.12
C ILE A 173 -13.55 -8.31 5.40
N LYS A 174 -14.56 -8.96 5.97
CA LYS A 174 -14.97 -8.64 7.35
C LYS A 174 -13.87 -9.05 8.33
N ALA A 175 -13.55 -8.17 9.29
CA ALA A 175 -12.61 -8.44 10.38
C ALA A 175 -13.15 -9.52 11.35
N HIS A 176 -13.03 -10.78 10.94
CA HIS A 176 -13.58 -11.94 11.65
C HIS A 176 -12.49 -12.92 12.08
N TYR A 177 -11.62 -13.30 11.15
CA TYR A 177 -10.52 -14.22 11.36
C TYR A 177 -9.25 -13.51 11.84
N LYS A 178 -8.46 -14.18 12.68
CA LYS A 178 -7.14 -13.71 13.09
C LYS A 178 -6.11 -13.89 11.98
N PHE A 179 -4.99 -13.16 12.07
CA PHE A 179 -3.90 -13.22 11.09
C PHE A 179 -3.41 -14.64 10.77
N ASP A 180 -3.27 -15.54 11.75
CA ASP A 180 -2.80 -16.91 11.50
C ASP A 180 -3.67 -17.65 10.47
N LYS A 181 -4.99 -17.52 10.61
CA LYS A 181 -5.95 -18.14 9.68
C LYS A 181 -5.91 -17.46 8.31
N ILE A 182 -5.82 -16.13 8.28
CA ILE A 182 -5.70 -15.35 7.05
C ILE A 182 -4.40 -15.68 6.29
N LYS A 183 -3.30 -15.91 7.01
CA LYS A 183 -2.02 -16.36 6.44
C LYS A 183 -2.13 -17.76 5.84
N GLU A 184 -2.82 -18.67 6.53
CA GLU A 184 -3.08 -20.02 6.01
C GLU A 184 -3.88 -19.98 4.70
N ILE A 185 -4.97 -19.21 4.67
CA ILE A 185 -5.85 -19.04 3.50
C ILE A 185 -5.11 -18.38 2.35
N SER A 186 -4.42 -17.27 2.60
CA SER A 186 -3.66 -16.55 1.57
C SER A 186 -2.55 -17.41 0.96
N ARG A 187 -1.89 -18.25 1.77
CA ARG A 187 -0.95 -19.26 1.25
C ARG A 187 -1.64 -20.27 0.33
N LYS A 188 -2.79 -20.85 0.71
CA LYS A 188 -3.54 -21.80 -0.14
C LYS A 188 -3.94 -21.16 -1.48
N ILE A 189 -4.37 -19.90 -1.47
CA ILE A 189 -4.67 -19.14 -2.70
C ILE A 189 -3.40 -18.99 -3.56
N ALA A 190 -2.27 -18.60 -2.94
CA ALA A 190 -1.00 -18.44 -3.64
C ALA A 190 -0.49 -19.77 -4.23
N GLU A 191 -0.64 -20.88 -3.52
CA GLU A 191 -0.36 -22.23 -3.99
C GLU A 191 -1.23 -22.62 -5.18
N LYS A 192 -2.53 -22.35 -5.13
CA LYS A 192 -3.46 -22.63 -6.25
C LYS A 192 -3.12 -21.79 -7.49
N LEU A 193 -2.78 -20.51 -7.32
CA LEU A 193 -2.30 -19.67 -8.42
C LEU A 193 -1.00 -20.23 -9.01
N HIS A 194 -0.06 -20.62 -8.14
CA HIS A 194 1.22 -21.17 -8.57
C HIS A 194 1.07 -22.50 -9.34
N GLN A 195 0.20 -23.40 -8.87
CA GLN A 195 -0.10 -24.66 -9.56
C GLN A 195 -0.68 -24.46 -10.96
N ARG A 196 -1.50 -23.41 -11.15
CA ARG A 196 -2.09 -23.08 -12.46
C ARG A 196 -1.11 -22.36 -13.40
N HIS A 197 -0.14 -21.61 -12.84
CA HIS A 197 0.81 -20.80 -13.60
C HIS A 197 2.28 -21.01 -13.14
N PRO A 198 2.80 -22.25 -13.08
CA PRO A 198 4.12 -22.53 -12.51
C PRO A 198 5.27 -21.97 -13.34
N GLN A 199 5.04 -21.68 -14.62
CA GLN A 199 6.00 -21.14 -15.56
C GLN A 199 6.38 -19.68 -15.26
N ILE A 200 5.41 -18.87 -14.79
CA ILE A 200 5.61 -17.44 -14.53
C ILE A 200 5.63 -17.07 -13.04
N THR A 201 5.19 -17.95 -12.13
CA THR A 201 5.07 -17.64 -10.70
C THR A 201 5.99 -18.49 -9.81
N THR A 202 6.29 -18.01 -8.60
CA THR A 202 7.03 -18.75 -7.58
C THR A 202 6.58 -18.39 -6.16
N LEU A 203 6.71 -19.36 -5.26
CA LEU A 203 6.53 -19.20 -3.80
C LEU A 203 7.85 -19.22 -3.02
N GLU A 204 8.99 -19.31 -3.72
CA GLU A 204 10.31 -19.32 -3.11
C GLU A 204 10.60 -18.00 -2.38
N GLN A 205 10.68 -18.06 -1.05
CA GLN A 205 10.91 -16.86 -0.24
C GLN A 205 12.30 -16.27 -0.45
N ARG A 206 13.32 -17.10 -0.71
CA ARG A 206 14.69 -16.64 -0.93
C ARG A 206 14.83 -16.08 -2.34
N LYS A 207 15.18 -14.78 -2.45
CA LYS A 207 15.29 -14.08 -3.74
C LYS A 207 16.15 -14.81 -4.78
N ASN A 208 17.29 -15.35 -4.36
CA ASN A 208 18.21 -16.07 -5.24
C ASN A 208 17.68 -17.42 -5.76
N LYS A 209 16.58 -17.94 -5.21
CA LYS A 209 15.93 -19.18 -5.67
C LYS A 209 14.70 -18.95 -6.55
N ARG A 210 14.29 -17.70 -6.73
CA ARG A 210 13.05 -17.37 -7.46
C ARG A 210 13.20 -17.45 -8.98
N GLY A 211 14.43 -17.35 -9.49
CA GLY A 211 14.68 -17.24 -10.94
C GLY A 211 14.01 -15.99 -11.52
N ASN A 212 13.54 -16.08 -12.77
CA ASN A 212 12.90 -14.98 -13.50
C ASN A 212 11.37 -15.02 -13.40
N LYS A 213 10.84 -15.42 -12.24
CA LYS A 213 9.40 -15.59 -11.99
C LYS A 213 8.87 -14.49 -11.07
N VAL A 214 7.56 -14.27 -11.12
CA VAL A 214 6.82 -13.39 -10.20
C VAL A 214 6.69 -14.08 -8.85
N PHE A 215 7.19 -13.44 -7.80
CA PHE A 215 6.96 -13.91 -6.45
C PHE A 215 5.56 -13.54 -6.01
N ILE A 216 4.76 -14.53 -5.61
CA ILE A 216 3.43 -14.29 -5.05
C ILE A 216 3.61 -14.03 -3.55
N ASP A 217 3.84 -12.77 -3.17
CA ASP A 217 4.08 -12.41 -1.77
C ASP A 217 2.74 -12.35 -1.00
N PHE A 218 2.40 -13.46 -0.38
CA PHE A 218 1.31 -13.56 0.60
C PHE A 218 1.78 -13.29 2.04
N LEU A 219 3.08 -13.03 2.28
CA LEU A 219 3.64 -12.86 3.63
C LEU A 219 3.26 -11.53 4.28
N ARG A 220 2.67 -10.61 3.50
CA ARG A 220 2.06 -9.37 4.02
C ARG A 220 0.88 -9.64 4.95
N ASN A 221 0.28 -10.83 4.86
CA ASN A 221 -0.91 -11.23 5.59
C ASN A 221 -0.59 -11.75 6.99
N ASP A 222 0.17 -10.97 7.76
CA ASP A 222 0.61 -11.32 9.11
C ASP A 222 0.56 -10.10 10.04
N TYR A 223 0.54 -10.35 11.35
CA TYR A 223 0.53 -9.28 12.35
C TYR A 223 1.78 -8.38 12.22
N ALA A 224 1.59 -7.07 12.39
CA ALA A 224 2.62 -6.04 12.28
C ALA A 224 3.30 -5.92 10.89
N MET A 225 2.90 -6.71 9.90
CA MET A 225 3.26 -6.46 8.51
C MET A 225 2.48 -5.27 7.96
N THR A 226 3.09 -4.58 7.00
CA THR A 226 2.50 -3.41 6.37
C THR A 226 2.57 -3.49 4.85
N ALA A 227 1.68 -2.76 4.20
CA ALA A 227 1.68 -2.55 2.77
C ALA A 227 1.63 -1.05 2.45
N ILE A 228 2.22 -0.65 1.33
CA ILE A 228 2.14 0.74 0.86
C ILE A 228 0.67 1.14 0.65
N ALA A 229 0.27 2.23 1.29
CA ALA A 229 -1.09 2.73 1.23
C ALA A 229 -1.48 3.14 -0.21
N PRO A 230 -2.75 2.93 -0.61
CA PRO A 230 -3.28 3.56 -1.82
C PRO A 230 -3.01 5.07 -1.82
N TYR A 231 -2.55 5.59 -2.96
CA TYR A 231 -2.16 6.99 -3.17
C TYR A 231 -0.94 7.46 -2.35
N SER A 232 -0.20 6.59 -1.67
CA SER A 232 1.11 6.99 -1.13
C SER A 232 2.13 7.19 -2.25
N LEU A 233 3.00 8.19 -2.10
CA LEU A 233 4.20 8.30 -2.93
C LEU A 233 5.17 7.16 -2.61
N ARG A 234 6.11 6.95 -3.54
CA ARG A 234 7.29 6.10 -3.38
C ARG A 234 8.54 6.94 -3.45
N ALA A 235 9.55 6.57 -2.69
CA ALA A 235 10.86 7.20 -2.72
C ALA A 235 11.70 6.64 -3.88
N LYS A 236 11.26 6.97 -5.10
CA LYS A 236 11.88 6.59 -6.38
C LYS A 236 11.84 7.78 -7.34
N LYS A 237 12.76 7.78 -8.31
CA LYS A 237 12.77 8.76 -9.39
C LYS A 237 11.38 8.90 -10.02
N GLY A 238 10.96 10.13 -10.28
CA GLY A 238 9.65 10.52 -10.80
C GLY A 238 8.59 10.77 -9.73
N ALA A 239 8.85 10.43 -8.46
CA ALA A 239 7.84 10.40 -7.38
C ALA A 239 6.58 9.57 -7.74
N PRO A 240 6.75 8.27 -8.07
CA PRO A 240 5.64 7.41 -8.46
C PRO A 240 4.71 7.14 -7.29
N ILE A 241 3.47 6.78 -7.61
CA ILE A 241 2.38 6.62 -6.65
C ILE A 241 1.87 5.19 -6.69
N ALA A 242 1.59 4.62 -5.52
CA ALA A 242 0.85 3.36 -5.42
C ALA A 242 -0.63 3.59 -5.80
N THR A 243 -0.96 3.43 -7.07
CA THR A 243 -2.18 4.00 -7.65
C THR A 243 -3.26 2.95 -7.83
N PRO A 244 -4.43 3.08 -7.16
CA PRO A 244 -5.64 2.31 -7.46
C PRO A 244 -6.03 2.34 -8.93
N LEU A 245 -6.34 1.16 -9.48
CA LEU A 245 -6.75 0.98 -10.87
C LEU A 245 -8.10 0.27 -10.97
N GLU A 246 -8.77 0.47 -12.09
CA GLU A 246 -9.76 -0.44 -12.64
C GLU A 246 -9.03 -1.67 -13.22
N TRP A 247 -9.66 -2.84 -13.17
CA TRP A 247 -9.02 -4.07 -13.68
C TRP A 247 -8.75 -3.99 -15.18
N GLU A 248 -9.61 -3.31 -15.92
CA GLU A 248 -9.53 -3.13 -17.37
C GLU A 248 -8.31 -2.28 -17.77
N GLU A 249 -7.80 -1.42 -16.88
CA GLU A 249 -6.56 -0.67 -17.12
C GLU A 249 -5.35 -1.60 -17.25
N LEU A 250 -5.41 -2.81 -16.67
CA LEU A 250 -4.36 -3.82 -16.89
C LEU A 250 -4.37 -4.39 -18.31
N ASN A 251 -5.34 -4.10 -19.17
CA ASN A 251 -5.27 -4.53 -20.58
C ASN A 251 -4.40 -3.59 -21.43
N ASP A 252 -4.07 -2.40 -20.94
CA ASP A 252 -3.17 -1.46 -21.62
C ASP A 252 -1.71 -1.86 -21.36
N ARG A 253 -1.02 -2.27 -22.43
CA ARG A 253 0.40 -2.67 -22.38
C ARG A 253 1.36 -1.50 -22.13
N SER A 254 0.91 -0.25 -22.31
CA SER A 254 1.71 0.92 -21.96
C SER A 254 1.72 1.20 -20.45
N LEU A 255 0.76 0.65 -19.70
CA LEU A 255 0.73 0.74 -18.25
C LEU A 255 1.91 -0.02 -17.66
N HIS A 256 2.65 0.62 -16.76
CA HIS A 256 3.74 0.04 -15.98
C HIS A 256 3.60 0.47 -14.50
N PRO A 257 4.36 -0.12 -13.56
CA PRO A 257 4.18 0.10 -12.12
C PRO A 257 4.32 1.55 -11.64
N GLN A 258 4.96 2.40 -12.45
CA GLN A 258 5.29 3.79 -12.14
C GLN A 258 4.61 4.78 -13.11
N SER A 259 3.62 4.33 -13.90
CA SER A 259 2.94 5.19 -14.89
C SER A 259 2.29 6.41 -14.27
N TYR A 260 1.84 6.30 -13.02
CA TYR A 260 1.27 7.39 -12.27
C TYR A 260 2.23 7.90 -11.21
N HIS A 261 2.39 9.21 -11.19
CA HIS A 261 3.34 9.91 -10.37
C HIS A 261 2.82 11.30 -10.00
N LEU A 262 3.51 11.98 -9.09
CA LEU A 262 3.09 13.24 -8.48
C LEU A 262 2.60 14.29 -9.51
N LYS A 263 3.28 14.38 -10.65
CA LYS A 263 3.01 15.38 -11.70
C LYS A 263 1.82 15.05 -12.62
N ASN A 264 1.36 13.80 -12.71
CA ASN A 264 0.31 13.42 -13.68
C ASN A 264 -0.98 12.85 -13.05
N ILE A 265 -0.95 12.42 -11.79
CA ILE A 265 -2.08 11.73 -11.15
C ILE A 265 -3.37 12.56 -11.14
N PHE A 266 -3.30 13.88 -10.94
CA PHE A 266 -4.49 14.73 -10.92
C PHE A 266 -5.14 14.87 -12.30
N GLN A 267 -4.38 14.72 -13.39
CA GLN A 267 -4.96 14.64 -14.74
C GLN A 267 -5.80 13.36 -14.90
N ARG A 268 -5.36 12.24 -14.31
CA ARG A 268 -6.11 10.99 -14.27
C ARG A 268 -7.39 11.15 -13.45
N LEU A 269 -7.27 11.69 -12.23
CA LEU A 269 -8.41 11.86 -11.31
C LEU A 269 -9.45 12.88 -11.82
N GLY A 270 -9.06 13.83 -12.67
CA GLY A 270 -10.00 14.71 -13.36
C GLY A 270 -10.80 14.03 -14.49
N LYS A 271 -10.37 12.86 -14.97
CA LYS A 271 -10.98 12.13 -16.09
C LYS A 271 -11.71 10.86 -15.67
N LYS A 272 -11.38 10.30 -14.51
CA LYS A 272 -11.90 9.02 -14.01
C LYS A 272 -12.25 9.15 -12.54
N GLU A 273 -13.34 8.51 -12.15
CA GLU A 273 -13.66 8.34 -10.73
C GLU A 273 -12.61 7.46 -10.02
N ASN A 274 -12.59 7.52 -8.69
CA ASN A 274 -11.74 6.65 -7.88
C ASN A 274 -12.17 5.18 -8.04
N PRO A 275 -11.33 4.28 -8.61
CA PRO A 275 -11.69 2.88 -8.82
C PRO A 275 -11.97 2.13 -7.51
N TRP A 276 -11.40 2.59 -6.41
CA TRP A 276 -11.56 1.99 -5.08
C TRP A 276 -12.59 2.72 -4.22
N LYS A 277 -13.43 3.62 -4.78
CA LYS A 277 -14.46 4.36 -4.02
C LYS A 277 -15.41 3.45 -3.22
N ASN A 278 -15.61 2.22 -3.67
CA ASN A 278 -16.50 1.24 -3.04
C ASN A 278 -15.73 0.17 -2.24
N PHE A 279 -14.41 0.27 -2.05
CA PHE A 279 -13.59 -0.75 -1.39
C PHE A 279 -14.21 -1.26 -0.08
N ASN A 280 -14.56 -0.35 0.83
CA ASN A 280 -15.13 -0.68 2.14
C ASN A 280 -16.55 -1.31 2.06
N LYS A 281 -17.27 -1.16 0.94
CA LYS A 281 -18.60 -1.78 0.75
C LYS A 281 -18.52 -3.27 0.42
N TYR A 282 -17.36 -3.74 -0.03
CA TYR A 282 -17.12 -5.15 -0.37
C TYR A 282 -16.52 -5.95 0.80
N ASN A 283 -16.50 -5.40 2.02
CA ASN A 283 -16.23 -6.16 3.25
C ASN A 283 -17.37 -7.16 3.52
N ARG A 284 -17.43 -8.22 2.71
CA ARG A 284 -18.42 -9.29 2.85
C ARG A 284 -18.00 -10.24 3.98
N HIS A 285 -19.00 -10.89 4.59
CA HIS A 285 -18.74 -12.09 5.36
C HIS A 285 -18.44 -13.20 4.35
N ILE A 286 -17.16 -13.52 4.20
CA ILE A 286 -16.71 -14.60 3.34
C ILE A 286 -16.40 -15.77 4.26
N GLU A 287 -17.08 -16.89 4.06
CA GLU A 287 -16.73 -18.17 4.67
C GLU A 287 -15.46 -18.67 3.99
N LEU A 288 -14.30 -18.16 4.44
CA LEU A 288 -13.02 -18.44 3.81
C LEU A 288 -12.63 -19.92 3.91
N ASP A 289 -13.21 -20.65 4.86
CA ASP A 289 -13.05 -22.09 5.03
C ASP A 289 -13.62 -22.88 3.85
N ALA A 290 -14.75 -22.44 3.29
CA ALA A 290 -15.43 -23.11 2.18
C ALA A 290 -14.78 -22.85 0.80
N LEU A 291 -13.74 -22.00 0.71
CA LEU A 291 -13.07 -21.71 -0.57
C LEU A 291 -12.25 -22.91 -1.11
N PHE A 292 -11.99 -23.91 -0.28
CA PHE A 292 -11.08 -25.01 -0.58
C PHE A 292 -11.68 -26.41 -0.29
N ASP A 293 -12.96 -26.46 0.06
CA ASP A 293 -13.75 -27.70 0.14
C ASP A 293 -14.34 -28.01 -1.25
#